data_AF-A0A6N7NW76-F1
#
_entry.id   AF-A0A6N7NW76-F1
#
_cell.length_a   1.000
_cell.length_b   1.000
_cell.length_c   1.000
_cell.angle_alpha   90.00
_cell.angle_beta   90.00
_cell.angle_gamma   90.00
#
_symmetry.space_group_name_H-M   'P 1'
#
loop_
_entity.id
_entity.type
_entity.pdbx_description
1 polymer ?
#
loop_
_entity_poly.entity_id
_entity_poly.type
_entity_poly.pdbx_seq_one_letter_code
_entity_poly.pdbx_strand_id
1 'polypeptide(L)'
;MKCSHCFRASGLLLCLATLQVQARALHECIVVPQAAVVTEMPAGLDEFEQRLWTANAGQVVSKGTDTLLLLRLFSESPGVMDSQEFTKVTGTLSGYTPSSEGIPAVLGARLSSGSAGFAHKGDYWLSDSADIELHRPHKGDSRIEVKVTAVGWNSYRKEDRSFYLQFTCQLEEIPVEKLSAWQGGNGNLLGSFGPAR
;
A
#
# COMPACT_ATOMS: atom_id res chain seq x y z
N MET A 1 -60.80 1.94 -50.80
CA MET A 1 -60.81 0.78 -49.88
C MET A 1 -59.39 0.53 -49.38
N LYS A 2 -59.27 0.31 -48.07
CA LYS A 2 -58.13 -0.21 -47.28
C LYS A 2 -56.97 0.73 -46.92
N CYS A 3 -57.03 1.19 -45.67
CA CYS A 3 -55.92 1.66 -44.84
C CYS A 3 -54.77 0.64 -44.75
N SER A 4 -53.55 1.14 -44.55
CA SER A 4 -52.60 0.52 -43.63
C SER A 4 -51.75 1.58 -42.96
N HIS A 5 -51.91 1.62 -41.63
CA HIS A 5 -51.07 2.33 -40.69
C HIS A 5 -49.64 1.78 -40.75
N CYS A 6 -48.63 2.64 -40.61
CA CYS A 6 -47.39 2.26 -39.95
C CYS A 6 -46.97 3.36 -38.99
N PHE A 7 -46.80 2.92 -37.75
CA PHE A 7 -46.63 3.65 -36.52
C PHE A 7 -45.37 4.52 -36.50
N ARG A 8 -45.48 5.70 -35.89
CA ARG A 8 -44.39 6.37 -35.20
C ARG A 8 -44.01 5.58 -33.94
N ALA A 9 -42.76 5.78 -33.51
CA ALA A 9 -42.19 5.48 -32.20
C ALA A 9 -41.57 4.08 -32.04
N SER A 10 -40.24 4.03 -31.96
CA SER A 10 -39.55 4.09 -30.65
C SER A 10 -38.08 3.79 -30.89
N GLY A 11 -37.27 4.84 -30.95
CA GLY A 11 -35.82 4.67 -30.79
C GLY A 11 -35.56 4.26 -29.35
N LEU A 12 -35.44 2.96 -29.10
CA LEU A 12 -34.86 2.44 -27.86
C LEU A 12 -33.37 2.84 -27.89
N LEU A 13 -33.05 3.99 -27.30
CA LEU A 13 -31.70 4.25 -26.81
C LEU A 13 -31.44 3.23 -25.70
N LEU A 14 -30.77 2.13 -26.06
CA LEU A 14 -30.06 1.29 -25.12
C LEU A 14 -28.97 2.16 -24.48
N CYS A 15 -29.31 2.79 -23.36
CA CYS A 15 -28.32 3.28 -22.41
C CYS A 15 -27.55 2.05 -21.90
N LEU A 16 -26.46 1.72 -22.60
CA LEU A 16 -25.38 0.90 -22.05
C LEU A 16 -24.86 1.66 -20.83
N ALA A 17 -25.42 1.37 -19.67
CA ALA A 17 -24.82 1.71 -18.40
C ALA A 17 -23.54 0.88 -18.30
N THR A 18 -22.44 1.40 -18.83
CA THR A 18 -21.11 0.97 -18.44
C THR A 18 -20.98 1.30 -16.96
N LEU A 19 -21.26 0.33 -16.09
CA LEU A 19 -20.74 0.33 -14.73
C LEU A 19 -19.23 0.40 -14.87
N GLN A 20 -18.68 1.62 -14.80
CA GLN A 20 -17.25 1.80 -14.58
C GLN A 20 -16.98 1.25 -13.19
N VAL A 21 -16.58 -0.01 -13.14
CA VAL A 21 -16.08 -0.66 -11.94
C VAL A 21 -14.75 0.03 -11.64
N GLN A 22 -14.78 1.07 -10.80
CA GLN A 22 -13.58 1.75 -10.35
C GLN A 22 -12.78 0.82 -9.44
N ALA A 23 -11.47 0.73 -9.68
CA ALA A 23 -10.56 0.03 -8.80
C ALA A 23 -10.67 0.61 -7.38
N ARG A 24 -10.88 -0.24 -6.38
CA ARG A 24 -10.92 0.20 -4.99
C ARG A 24 -9.48 0.40 -4.54
N ALA A 25 -9.14 1.62 -4.13
CA ALA A 25 -7.83 1.94 -3.58
C ALA A 25 -7.96 2.23 -2.08
N LEU A 26 -7.27 1.44 -1.26
CA LEU A 26 -7.16 1.60 0.18
C LEU A 26 -5.79 2.19 0.51
N HIS A 27 -5.76 3.20 1.39
CA HIS A 27 -4.55 3.88 1.82
C HIS A 27 -4.59 4.01 3.35
N GLU A 28 -3.60 3.44 4.03
CA GLU A 28 -3.43 3.53 5.48
C GLU A 28 -2.13 4.25 5.80
N CYS A 29 -2.17 5.11 6.83
CA CYS A 29 -1.00 5.77 7.39
C CYS A 29 -0.98 5.51 8.89
N ILE A 30 -0.08 4.63 9.30
CA ILE A 30 -0.08 4.09 10.65
C ILE A 30 1.20 4.53 11.34
N VAL A 31 1.06 5.05 12.55
CA VAL A 31 2.17 5.31 13.47
C VAL A 31 2.25 4.13 14.44
N VAL A 32 3.43 3.53 14.53
CA VAL A 32 3.66 2.40 15.44
C VAL A 32 4.73 2.79 16.45
N PRO A 33 4.35 3.16 17.68
CA PRO A 33 5.31 3.47 18.73
C PRO A 33 5.98 2.19 19.27
N GLN A 34 7.18 2.33 19.83
CA GLN A 34 7.94 1.25 20.48
C GLN A 34 8.14 0.04 19.57
N ALA A 35 8.55 0.31 18.34
CA ALA A 35 8.67 -0.65 17.27
C ALA A 35 10.09 -0.71 16.70
N ALA A 36 10.37 -1.77 15.95
CA ALA A 36 11.58 -1.93 15.15
C ALA A 36 11.22 -2.66 13.85
N VAL A 37 12.01 -2.40 12.81
CA VAL A 37 11.89 -3.10 11.53
C VAL A 37 12.68 -4.41 11.60
N VAL A 38 12.02 -5.52 11.27
CA VAL A 38 12.69 -6.82 11.15
C VAL A 38 13.34 -6.90 9.76
N THR A 39 14.65 -7.10 9.75
CA THR A 39 15.46 -7.17 8.52
C THR A 39 16.08 -8.54 8.29
N GLU A 40 16.32 -9.30 9.36
CA GLU A 40 16.92 -10.62 9.28
C GLU A 40 15.89 -11.65 8.81
N MET A 41 16.24 -12.37 7.73
CA MET A 41 15.45 -13.49 7.23
C MET A 41 15.64 -14.71 8.13
N PRO A 42 14.55 -15.38 8.56
CA PRO A 42 14.62 -16.65 9.27
C PRO A 42 15.39 -17.71 8.48
N ALA A 43 16.15 -18.55 9.19
CA ALA A 43 16.77 -19.73 8.59
C ALA A 43 15.74 -20.83 8.28
N GLY A 44 16.04 -21.67 7.29
CA GLY A 44 15.24 -22.86 6.98
C GLY A 44 13.99 -22.62 6.12
N LEU A 45 13.81 -21.41 5.58
CA LEU A 45 12.75 -21.10 4.61
C LEU A 45 13.04 -21.78 3.27
N ASP A 46 12.00 -22.31 2.63
CA ASP A 46 12.10 -22.77 1.24
C ASP A 46 12.18 -21.59 0.24
N GLU A 47 12.41 -21.88 -1.05
CA GLU A 47 12.55 -20.82 -2.06
C GLU A 47 11.30 -19.93 -2.17
N PHE A 48 10.11 -20.52 -2.03
CA PHE A 48 8.85 -19.79 -2.10
C PHE A 48 8.72 -18.83 -0.91
N GLU A 49 8.97 -19.31 0.30
CA GLU A 49 8.95 -18.53 1.54
C GLU A 49 10.01 -17.43 1.55
N GLN A 50 11.21 -17.72 1.05
CA GLN A 50 12.28 -16.72 0.92
C GLN A 50 11.87 -15.56 0.01
N ARG A 51 11.21 -15.84 -1.13
CA ARG A 51 10.72 -14.80 -2.03
C ARG A 51 9.63 -13.95 -1.38
N LEU A 52 8.71 -14.58 -0.66
CA LEU A 52 7.66 -13.88 0.08
C LEU A 52 8.22 -13.02 1.22
N TRP A 53 9.23 -13.53 1.94
CA TRP A 53 9.93 -12.78 2.98
C TRP A 53 10.66 -11.58 2.39
N THR A 54 11.39 -11.80 1.29
CA THR A 54 12.14 -10.74 0.60
C THR A 54 11.21 -9.63 0.09
N ALA A 55 10.03 -9.98 -0.43
CA ALA A 55 9.01 -9.00 -0.80
C ALA A 55 8.50 -8.15 0.39
N ASN A 56 8.69 -8.63 1.62
CA ASN A 56 8.32 -7.90 2.85
C ASN A 56 9.53 -7.40 3.64
N ALA A 57 10.75 -7.53 3.10
CA ALA A 57 11.94 -7.07 3.77
C ALA A 57 11.84 -5.56 4.04
N GLY A 58 12.09 -5.16 5.28
CA GLY A 58 11.94 -3.77 5.71
C GLY A 58 10.49 -3.33 5.99
N GLN A 59 9.50 -4.22 5.85
CA GLN A 59 8.08 -3.93 6.09
C GLN A 59 7.51 -4.70 7.28
N VAL A 60 8.22 -5.72 7.78
CA VAL A 60 7.86 -6.49 8.97
C VAL A 60 8.27 -5.71 10.23
N VAL A 61 7.38 -5.70 11.23
CA VAL A 61 7.51 -4.87 12.43
C VAL A 61 7.46 -5.75 13.68
N SER A 62 8.39 -5.51 14.60
CA SER A 62 8.44 -6.12 15.94
C SER A 62 8.51 -5.05 17.02
N LYS A 63 8.47 -5.47 18.30
CA LYS A 63 8.74 -4.57 19.42
C LYS A 63 10.16 -4.01 19.33
N GLY A 64 10.33 -2.75 19.70
CA GLY A 64 11.59 -2.01 19.64
C GLY A 64 11.52 -0.69 20.37
N THR A 65 12.40 0.24 20.00
CA THR A 65 12.54 1.55 20.66
C THR A 65 12.09 2.72 19.78
N ASP A 66 11.92 2.49 18.48
CA ASP A 66 11.62 3.54 17.53
C ASP A 66 10.11 3.81 17.46
N THR A 67 9.76 4.93 16.83
CA THR A 67 8.42 5.17 16.32
C THR A 67 8.47 5.02 14.81
N LEU A 68 7.65 4.12 14.24
CA LEU A 68 7.65 3.87 12.81
C LEU A 68 6.44 4.53 12.14
N LEU A 69 6.62 5.00 10.91
CA LEU A 69 5.55 5.35 9.98
C LEU A 69 5.40 4.23 8.94
N LEU A 70 4.19 3.71 8.83
CA LEU A 70 3.81 2.66 7.91
C LEU A 70 2.79 3.23 6.93
N LEU A 71 3.18 3.31 5.67
CA LEU A 71 2.28 3.65 4.56
C LEU A 71 1.90 2.35 3.86
N ARG A 72 0.60 2.11 3.71
CA ARG A 72 0.08 0.89 3.10
C ARG A 72 -0.94 1.25 2.04
N LEU A 73 -0.63 0.96 0.79
CA LEU A 73 -1.49 1.22 -0.35
C LEU A 73 -1.85 -0.11 -0.99
N PHE A 74 -3.14 -0.33 -1.19
CA PHE A 74 -3.66 -1.51 -1.86
C PHE A 74 -4.65 -1.10 -2.92
N SER A 75 -4.53 -1.64 -4.12
CA SER A 75 -5.47 -1.42 -5.21
C SER A 75 -5.91 -2.75 -5.80
N GLU A 76 -7.20 -2.92 -6.01
CA GLU A 76 -7.76 -4.09 -6.68
C GLU A 76 -8.71 -3.67 -7.80
N SER A 77 -8.63 -4.35 -8.95
CA SER A 77 -9.66 -4.29 -9.98
C SER A 77 -10.62 -5.46 -9.82
N PRO A 78 -11.91 -5.23 -9.58
CA PRO A 78 -12.86 -6.31 -9.38
C PRO A 78 -12.92 -7.26 -10.58
N GLY A 79 -12.97 -8.57 -10.31
CA GLY A 79 -13.07 -9.61 -11.34
C GLY A 79 -11.73 -10.15 -11.89
N VAL A 80 -10.58 -9.63 -11.45
CA VAL A 80 -9.25 -10.14 -11.83
C VAL A 80 -8.41 -10.37 -10.58
N MET A 81 -8.30 -11.62 -10.12
CA MET A 81 -7.57 -11.97 -8.89
C MET A 81 -6.11 -11.48 -8.89
N ASP A 82 -5.47 -11.47 -10.06
CA ASP A 82 -4.06 -11.08 -10.23
C ASP A 82 -3.84 -9.55 -10.29
N SER A 83 -4.92 -8.76 -10.27
CA SER A 83 -4.86 -7.28 -10.32
C SER A 83 -4.69 -6.62 -8.96
N GLN A 84 -4.49 -7.43 -7.90
CA GLN A 84 -4.26 -6.94 -6.55
C GLN A 84 -2.82 -6.43 -6.45
N GLU A 85 -2.67 -5.12 -6.46
CA GLU A 85 -1.40 -4.43 -6.34
C GLU A 85 -1.24 -3.89 -4.92
N PHE A 86 -0.06 -4.07 -4.36
CA PHE A 86 0.32 -3.51 -3.07
C PHE A 86 1.48 -2.55 -3.23
N THR A 87 1.54 -1.55 -2.37
CA THR A 87 2.75 -0.76 -2.10
C THR A 87 2.84 -0.49 -0.61
N LYS A 88 3.97 -0.84 -0.02
CA LYS A 88 4.28 -0.64 1.39
C LYS A 88 5.50 0.23 1.51
N VAL A 89 5.43 1.21 2.38
CA VAL A 89 6.58 2.02 2.74
C VAL A 89 6.68 2.07 4.26
N THR A 90 7.86 1.81 4.80
CA THR A 90 8.08 1.84 6.25
C THR A 90 9.32 2.66 6.53
N GLY A 91 9.20 3.67 7.38
CA GLY A 91 10.29 4.55 7.79
C GLY A 91 10.23 4.87 9.27
N THR A 92 11.31 5.43 9.80
CA THR A 92 11.39 5.85 11.20
C THR A 92 10.91 7.28 11.33
N LEU A 93 9.94 7.52 12.22
CA LEU A 93 9.34 8.82 12.46
C LEU A 93 10.11 9.53 13.59
N SER A 94 10.95 10.49 13.22
CA SER A 94 11.77 11.27 14.16
C SER A 94 11.05 12.54 14.62
N GLY A 95 11.12 12.81 15.93
CA GLY A 95 10.49 13.98 16.53
C GLY A 95 8.96 13.90 16.59
N TYR A 96 8.38 12.70 16.47
CA TYR A 96 6.93 12.53 16.62
C TYR A 96 6.50 12.77 18.06
N THR A 97 5.65 13.77 18.24
CA THR A 97 4.84 13.92 19.44
C THR A 97 3.37 13.79 19.05
N PRO A 98 2.53 13.06 19.80
CA PRO A 98 1.09 13.00 19.55
C PRO A 98 0.37 14.37 19.62
N SER A 99 1.04 15.43 20.09
CA SER A 99 0.55 16.81 20.07
C SER A 99 0.77 17.48 18.71
N SER A 100 -0.16 18.38 18.35
CA SER A 100 -0.31 19.02 17.04
C SER A 100 0.83 19.95 16.58
N GLU A 101 1.93 20.07 17.33
CA GLU A 101 3.04 20.96 17.03
C GLU A 101 4.20 20.21 16.38
N GLY A 102 4.56 20.63 15.16
CA GLY A 102 5.62 20.01 14.36
C GLY A 102 5.10 19.01 13.32
N ILE A 103 5.77 18.98 12.18
CA ILE A 103 5.66 17.91 11.19
C ILE A 103 6.88 17.02 11.41
N PRO A 104 6.71 15.74 11.78
CA PRO A 104 7.84 14.85 12.04
C PRO A 104 8.62 14.57 10.75
N ALA A 105 9.92 14.34 10.89
CA ALA A 105 10.76 13.88 9.79
C ALA A 105 10.68 12.35 9.66
N VAL A 106 10.79 11.83 8.44
CA VAL A 106 10.83 10.39 8.20
C VAL A 106 12.22 10.00 7.72
N LEU A 107 12.84 9.03 8.40
CA LEU A 107 14.22 8.61 8.17
C LEU A 107 14.29 7.15 7.77
N GLY A 108 15.25 6.81 6.89
CA GLY A 108 15.59 5.43 6.55
C GLY A 108 14.41 4.62 6.00
N ALA A 109 13.56 5.24 5.19
CA ALA A 109 12.36 4.60 4.69
C ALA A 109 12.67 3.61 3.56
N ARG A 110 11.96 2.48 3.58
CA ARG A 110 12.09 1.39 2.62
C ARG A 110 10.77 1.16 1.92
N LEU A 111 10.80 0.88 0.63
CA LEU A 111 9.62 0.62 -0.19
C LEU A 111 9.62 -0.83 -0.67
N SER A 112 8.44 -1.44 -0.68
CA SER A 112 8.14 -2.66 -1.42
C SER A 112 6.84 -2.50 -2.20
N SER A 113 6.80 -2.94 -3.46
CA SER A 113 5.62 -2.80 -4.31
C SER A 113 5.51 -3.94 -5.33
N GLY A 114 4.30 -4.37 -5.65
CA GLY A 114 4.08 -5.37 -6.69
C GLY A 114 2.69 -5.98 -6.65
N SER A 115 2.52 -7.07 -7.42
CA SER A 115 1.27 -7.82 -7.44
C SER A 115 1.27 -8.87 -6.33
N ALA A 116 0.23 -8.86 -5.49
CA ALA A 116 0.02 -9.85 -4.45
C ALA A 116 -0.03 -11.28 -5.03
N GLY A 117 -0.58 -11.43 -6.25
CA GLY A 117 -0.65 -12.70 -6.97
C GLY A 117 0.69 -13.21 -7.49
N PHE A 118 1.70 -12.34 -7.66
CA PHE A 118 2.99 -12.70 -8.24
C PHE A 118 4.20 -12.47 -7.32
N ALA A 119 4.00 -12.01 -6.08
CA ALA A 119 5.08 -11.80 -5.13
C ALA A 119 5.94 -13.05 -4.92
N HIS A 120 5.31 -14.23 -4.84
CA HIS A 120 6.01 -15.52 -4.71
C HIS A 120 6.84 -15.92 -5.94
N LYS A 121 6.64 -15.26 -7.08
CA LYS A 121 7.45 -15.45 -8.29
C LYS A 121 8.68 -14.56 -8.33
N GLY A 122 8.86 -13.68 -7.35
CA GLY A 122 9.94 -12.69 -7.34
C GLY A 122 9.62 -11.40 -8.10
N ASP A 123 8.39 -11.26 -8.61
CA ASP A 123 7.99 -10.08 -9.38
C ASP A 123 7.47 -8.97 -8.47
N TYR A 124 8.40 -8.30 -7.81
CA TYR A 124 8.18 -7.15 -6.94
C TYR A 124 9.37 -6.18 -7.01
N TRP A 125 9.11 -4.96 -6.58
CA TRP A 125 10.03 -3.84 -6.54
C TRP A 125 10.46 -3.58 -5.10
N LEU A 126 11.75 -3.43 -4.85
CA LEU A 126 12.31 -3.07 -3.55
C LEU A 126 13.14 -1.81 -3.65
N SER A 127 13.05 -0.97 -2.62
CA SER A 127 13.96 0.16 -2.43
C SER A 127 14.34 0.25 -0.95
N ASP A 128 15.63 0.36 -0.67
CA ASP A 128 16.15 0.64 0.67
C ASP A 128 16.25 2.14 0.98
N SER A 129 15.92 2.99 -0.01
CA SER A 129 15.98 4.45 0.06
C SER A 129 14.75 5.08 -0.58
N ALA A 130 13.71 5.31 0.24
CA ALA A 130 12.57 6.14 -0.10
C ALA A 130 12.64 7.48 0.63
N ASP A 131 12.40 8.57 -0.09
CA ASP A 131 12.20 9.90 0.48
C ASP A 131 10.71 10.10 0.77
N ILE A 132 10.39 10.60 1.97
CA ILE A 132 9.01 10.80 2.41
C ILE A 132 8.87 12.21 2.99
N GLU A 133 8.04 13.00 2.33
CA GLU A 133 7.66 14.32 2.80
C GLU A 133 6.26 14.27 3.38
N LEU A 134 6.11 14.79 4.60
CA LEU A 134 4.82 14.96 5.25
C LEU A 134 4.46 16.45 5.24
N HIS A 135 3.23 16.77 4.87
CA HIS A 135 2.74 18.14 4.83
C HIS A 135 1.38 18.22 5.51
N ARG A 136 1.15 19.26 6.32
CA ARG A 136 -0.19 19.55 6.84
C ARG A 136 -0.84 20.61 5.95
N PRO A 137 -1.88 20.29 5.16
CA PRO A 137 -2.44 21.24 4.20
C PRO A 137 -2.99 22.51 4.87
N HIS A 138 -3.65 22.35 6.01
CA HIS A 138 -4.24 23.45 6.77
C HIS A 138 -4.01 23.31 8.28
N LYS A 139 -3.85 24.44 8.97
CA LYS A 139 -3.73 24.46 10.43
C LYS A 139 -5.02 23.93 11.05
N GLY A 140 -4.93 22.82 11.81
CA GLY A 140 -6.07 22.16 12.44
C GLY A 140 -6.68 21.00 11.63
N ASP A 141 -6.18 20.73 10.42
CA ASP A 141 -6.52 19.49 9.70
C ASP A 141 -5.87 18.29 10.40
N SER A 142 -6.67 17.24 10.63
CA SER A 142 -6.19 15.97 11.18
C SER A 142 -5.50 15.10 10.12
N ARG A 143 -5.70 15.41 8.84
CA ARG A 143 -5.08 14.72 7.73
C ARG A 143 -3.72 15.32 7.40
N ILE A 144 -2.83 14.44 6.96
CA ILE A 144 -1.54 14.79 6.40
C ILE A 144 -1.53 14.45 4.92
N GLU A 145 -0.92 15.32 4.13
CA GLU A 145 -0.47 14.98 2.79
C GLU A 145 0.87 14.24 2.90
N VAL A 146 0.96 13.12 2.20
CA VAL A 146 2.14 12.28 2.12
C VAL A 146 2.62 12.28 0.68
N LYS A 147 3.90 12.58 0.48
CA LYS A 147 4.60 12.42 -0.79
C LYS A 147 5.73 11.43 -0.61
N VAL A 148 5.80 10.44 -1.50
CA VAL A 148 6.86 9.44 -1.51
C VAL A 148 7.54 9.45 -2.86
N THR A 149 8.87 9.53 -2.84
CA THR A 149 9.72 9.34 -4.02
C THR A 149 10.71 8.23 -3.75
N ALA A 150 10.79 7.24 -4.64
CA ALA A 150 11.76 6.16 -4.55
C ALA A 150 12.14 5.63 -5.93
N VAL A 151 13.30 4.97 -6.02
CA VAL A 151 13.67 4.13 -7.15
C VAL A 151 13.73 2.70 -6.64
N GLY A 152 12.87 1.83 -7.18
CA GLY A 152 12.82 0.42 -6.83
C GLY A 152 13.51 -0.44 -7.88
N TRP A 153 14.22 -1.47 -7.42
CA TRP A 153 14.81 -2.52 -8.25
C TRP A 153 13.92 -3.77 -8.25
N ASN A 154 13.71 -4.37 -9.42
CA ASN A 154 13.03 -5.66 -9.55
C ASN A 154 14.01 -6.71 -10.07
N SER A 155 14.36 -7.66 -9.19
CA SER A 155 15.34 -8.70 -9.49
C SER A 155 14.88 -9.72 -10.53
N TYR A 156 13.57 -9.93 -10.70
CA TYR A 156 13.00 -10.85 -11.68
C TYR A 156 13.05 -10.23 -13.08
N ARG A 157 12.66 -8.96 -13.19
CA ARG A 157 12.62 -8.21 -14.46
C ARG A 157 13.97 -7.62 -14.87
N LYS A 158 14.91 -7.46 -13.93
CA LYS A 158 16.23 -6.84 -14.13
C LYS A 158 16.15 -5.37 -14.58
N GLU A 159 15.24 -4.62 -13.97
CA GLU A 159 15.02 -3.20 -14.26
C GLU A 159 14.79 -2.39 -12.98
N ASP A 160 14.96 -1.07 -13.12
CA ASP A 160 14.63 -0.05 -12.13
C ASP A 160 13.32 0.65 -12.52
N ARG A 161 12.55 1.07 -11.51
CA ARG A 161 11.32 1.85 -11.69
C ARG A 161 11.22 2.95 -10.66
N SER A 162 10.90 4.16 -11.11
CA SER A 162 10.57 5.28 -10.23
C SER A 162 9.16 5.15 -9.67
N PHE A 163 9.02 5.42 -8.38
CA PHE A 163 7.76 5.51 -7.67
C PHE A 163 7.54 6.95 -7.22
N TYR A 164 6.38 7.51 -7.59
CA TYR A 164 5.89 8.80 -7.11
C TYR A 164 4.48 8.61 -6.56
N LEU A 165 4.33 8.67 -5.24
CA LEU A 165 3.05 8.53 -4.56
C LEU A 165 2.69 9.87 -3.91
N GLN A 166 1.45 10.31 -4.08
CA GLN A 166 0.94 11.50 -3.43
C GLN A 166 -0.51 11.26 -3.01
N PHE A 167 -0.77 11.29 -1.70
CA PHE A 167 -2.09 11.04 -1.15
C PHE A 167 -2.26 11.70 0.21
N THR A 168 -3.51 11.85 0.63
CA THR A 168 -3.85 12.39 1.96
C THR A 168 -4.46 11.32 2.84
N CYS A 169 -3.98 11.19 4.07
CA CYS A 169 -4.45 10.19 5.03
C CYS A 169 -4.48 10.76 6.44
N GLN A 170 -5.22 10.10 7.32
CA GLN A 170 -5.15 10.38 8.76
C GLN A 170 -4.10 9.45 9.37
N LEU A 171 -3.24 9.98 10.23
CA LEU A 171 -2.32 9.17 11.03
C LEU A 171 -3.12 8.42 12.09
N GLU A 172 -3.03 7.10 12.08
CA GLU A 172 -3.62 6.24 13.09
C GLU A 172 -2.51 5.61 13.94
N GLU A 173 -2.56 5.79 15.26
CA GLU A 173 -1.60 5.13 16.16
C GLU A 173 -2.07 3.70 16.47
N ILE A 174 -1.28 2.71 16.08
CA ILE A 174 -1.56 1.28 16.32
C ILE A 174 -0.34 0.66 17.02
N PRO A 175 -0.51 0.02 18.18
CA PRO A 175 0.61 -0.64 18.84
C PRO A 175 0.98 -1.94 18.09
N VAL A 176 2.25 -2.36 18.22
CA VAL A 176 2.84 -3.49 17.49
C VAL A 176 1.97 -4.76 17.56
N GLU A 177 1.44 -5.09 18.74
CA GLU A 177 0.66 -6.31 18.98
C GLU A 177 -0.71 -6.34 18.27
N LYS A 178 -1.18 -5.20 17.76
CA LYS A 178 -2.46 -5.08 17.03
C LYS A 178 -2.28 -5.00 15.52
N LEU A 179 -1.05 -4.97 15.02
CA LEU A 179 -0.79 -4.92 13.59
C LEU A 179 -1.25 -6.21 12.92
N SER A 180 -2.00 -6.07 11.83
CA SER A 180 -2.30 -7.18 10.92
C SER A 180 -1.05 -7.60 10.14
N ALA A 181 -1.09 -8.78 9.51
CA ALA A 181 -0.03 -9.23 8.61
C ALA A 181 0.23 -8.23 7.46
N TRP A 182 -0.82 -7.63 6.89
CA TRP A 182 -0.73 -6.57 5.88
C TRP A 182 0.12 -5.38 6.34
N GLN A 183 -0.12 -4.97 7.59
CA GLN A 183 0.55 -3.85 8.21
C GLN A 183 1.99 -4.19 8.63
N GLY A 184 2.37 -5.47 8.62
CA GLY A 184 3.71 -5.95 8.98
C GLY A 184 3.78 -6.61 10.35
N GLY A 185 2.64 -6.82 11.01
CA GLY A 185 2.56 -7.58 12.25
C GLY A 185 2.69 -9.09 12.03
N ASN A 186 2.48 -9.83 13.12
CA ASN A 186 2.55 -11.30 13.08
C ASN A 186 1.43 -11.88 12.21
N GLY A 187 1.78 -12.86 11.38
CA GLY A 187 0.84 -13.58 10.54
C GLY A 187 1.55 -14.39 9.46
N ASN A 188 0.79 -15.00 8.57
CA ASN A 188 1.38 -15.68 7.43
C ASN A 188 1.80 -14.67 6.34
N LEU A 189 2.86 -15.00 5.59
CA LEU A 189 3.41 -14.11 4.58
C LEU A 189 2.41 -13.78 3.46
N LEU A 190 1.51 -14.70 3.11
CA LEU A 190 0.50 -14.45 2.07
C LEU A 190 -0.52 -13.38 2.47
N GLY A 191 -0.97 -13.41 3.72
CA GLY A 191 -1.86 -12.40 4.31
C GLY A 191 -1.18 -11.05 4.50
N SER A 192 0.12 -10.95 4.24
CA SER A 192 0.82 -9.68 4.27
C SER A 192 0.61 -8.85 3.01
N PHE A 193 0.02 -9.35 1.92
CA PHE A 193 -0.06 -8.56 0.67
C PHE A 193 -1.38 -7.84 0.44
N GLY A 194 -2.40 -8.07 1.28
CA GLY A 194 -3.65 -7.33 1.22
C GLY A 194 -4.29 -7.18 2.60
N PRO A 195 -5.15 -6.16 2.79
CA PRO A 195 -5.82 -5.93 4.05
C PRO A 195 -6.70 -7.12 4.45
N ALA A 196 -6.92 -7.28 5.75
CA ALA A 196 -7.90 -8.25 6.25
C ALA A 196 -9.29 -7.92 5.69
N ARG A 197 -10.01 -8.95 5.23
CA ARG A 197 -11.40 -8.82 4.75
C ARG A 197 -12.39 -8.78 5.91
#